data_AF-A0A3P7NXL1-F1
#
_entry.id   AF-A0A3P7NXL1-F1
#
_cell.length_a   1.000
_cell.length_b   1.000
_cell.length_c   1.000
_cell.angle_alpha   90.00
_cell.angle_beta   90.00
_cell.angle_gamma   90.00
#
_symmetry.space_group_name_H-M   'P 1'
#
loop_
_entity.id
_entity.type
_entity.pdbx_description
1 polymer ?
#
loop_
_entity_poly.entity_id
_entity_poly.type
_entity_poly.pdbx_seq_one_letter_code
_entity_poly.pdbx_strand_id
1 'polypeptide(L)'
;MPYETKDFLQLKRFQAQKFNSAYVYDYPALFGQVLRDDWETYRPNTVLFTLENEGGESPNPKSALTATSEKSEMPGRPFSDYILECTELCLSDSGQLVPVERVAGLNKVGIVVWKMLMKTLEFPEGRPVIVIANDVTHKAGSFGPAEDLIFFRASELARRLGIPRVFIAANTGARIRLAEEVKAVYKVAWIDDANPVKVLIVVNQFL
;
A
#
# COMPACT_ATOMS: atom_id res chain seq x y z
N MET A 1 5.79 14.02 24.00
CA MET A 1 5.91 13.81 22.53
C MET A 1 5.28 15.01 21.86
N PRO A 2 5.95 15.70 20.91
CA PRO A 2 5.37 16.86 20.21
C PRO A 2 4.15 16.41 19.39
N TYR A 3 3.09 17.20 19.38
CA TYR A 3 1.91 16.96 18.55
C TYR A 3 2.24 17.38 17.12
N GLU A 4 2.14 16.46 16.15
CA GLU A 4 2.46 16.76 14.76
C GLU A 4 1.29 17.49 14.08
N THR A 5 1.60 18.57 13.35
CA THR A 5 0.60 19.36 12.64
C THR A 5 0.24 18.72 11.30
N LYS A 6 -0.92 19.09 10.73
CA LYS A 6 -1.35 18.65 9.38
C LYS A 6 -0.27 18.89 8.31
N ASP A 7 0.60 19.87 8.52
CA ASP A 7 1.69 20.24 7.63
C ASP A 7 2.76 19.15 7.52
N PHE A 8 3.00 18.37 8.57
CA PHE A 8 4.01 17.30 8.57
C PHE A 8 3.69 16.21 7.53
N LEU A 9 2.44 15.74 7.52
CA LEU A 9 1.99 14.73 6.54
C LEU A 9 1.96 15.30 5.11
N GLN A 10 1.61 16.57 4.95
CA GLN A 10 1.65 17.23 3.63
C GLN A 10 3.07 17.32 3.09
N LEU A 11 4.05 17.64 3.93
CA LEU A 11 5.46 17.65 3.55
C LEU A 11 5.93 16.26 3.09
N LYS A 12 5.53 15.20 3.81
CA LYS A 12 5.81 13.81 3.43
C LYS A 12 5.17 13.43 2.09
N ARG A 13 3.93 13.85 1.84
CA ARG A 13 3.27 13.68 0.53
C ARG A 13 4.02 14.40 -0.59
N PHE A 14 4.42 15.64 -0.36
CA PHE A 14 5.22 16.40 -1.32
C PHE A 14 6.57 15.73 -1.60
N GLN A 15 7.23 15.16 -0.59
CA GLN A 15 8.45 14.38 -0.79
C GLN A 15 8.21 13.13 -1.64
N ALA A 16 7.14 12.38 -1.38
CA ALA A 16 6.79 11.20 -2.16
C ALA A 16 6.50 11.54 -3.64
N GLN A 17 5.83 12.67 -3.89
CA GLN A 17 5.58 13.17 -5.25
C GLN A 17 6.86 13.44 -6.03
N LYS A 18 7.95 13.89 -5.38
CA LYS A 18 9.27 14.07 -6.05
C LYS A 18 9.84 12.75 -6.57
N PHE A 19 9.42 11.62 -6.02
CA PHE A 19 9.80 10.28 -6.46
C PHE A 19 8.73 9.65 -7.38
N ASN A 20 7.79 10.44 -7.91
CA ASN A 20 6.66 9.98 -8.73
C ASN A 20 5.85 8.86 -8.06
N SER A 21 5.70 8.91 -6.74
CA SER A 21 4.99 7.91 -5.97
C SER A 21 3.94 8.54 -5.05
N ALA A 22 2.88 7.79 -4.76
CA ALA A 22 1.93 8.16 -3.72
C ALA A 22 2.59 8.01 -2.35
N TYR A 23 2.12 8.78 -1.37
CA TYR A 23 2.60 8.62 -0.01
C TYR A 23 2.07 7.31 0.59
N VAL A 24 2.95 6.58 1.29
CA VAL A 24 2.69 5.21 1.73
C VAL A 24 1.44 5.07 2.61
N TYR A 25 1.16 6.04 3.49
CA TYR A 25 -0.03 5.99 4.35
C TYR A 25 -1.33 6.42 3.65
N ASP A 26 -1.29 6.86 2.40
CA ASP A 26 -2.49 7.14 1.62
C ASP A 26 -3.04 5.84 0.97
N TYR A 27 -2.25 4.77 0.86
CA TYR A 27 -2.70 3.51 0.24
C TYR A 27 -3.95 2.88 0.88
N PRO A 28 -4.08 2.77 2.23
CA PRO A 28 -5.31 2.24 2.82
C PRO A 28 -6.57 3.02 2.39
N ALA A 29 -6.48 4.35 2.31
CA ALA A 29 -7.61 5.17 1.86
C ALA A 29 -7.94 4.90 0.38
N LEU A 30 -6.92 4.72 -0.48
CA LEU A 30 -7.08 4.37 -1.88
C LEU A 30 -7.77 3.01 -2.06
N PHE A 31 -7.36 1.97 -1.31
CA PHE A 31 -8.04 0.67 -1.31
C PHE A 31 -9.51 0.83 -0.90
N GLY A 32 -9.78 1.59 0.17
CA GLY A 32 -11.14 1.82 0.63
C GLY A 32 -12.01 2.55 -0.40
N GLN A 33 -11.45 3.47 -1.17
CA GLN A 33 -12.16 4.16 -2.24
C GLN A 33 -12.49 3.22 -3.40
N VAL A 34 -11.50 2.49 -3.93
CA VAL A 34 -11.73 1.53 -5.02
C VAL A 34 -12.78 0.50 -4.65
N LEU A 35 -12.73 -0.02 -3.41
CA LEU A 35 -13.76 -0.94 -2.93
C LEU A 35 -15.13 -0.26 -2.94
N ARG A 36 -15.28 0.97 -2.44
CA ARG A 36 -16.59 1.67 -2.47
C ARG A 36 -17.10 1.84 -3.89
N ASP A 37 -16.24 2.25 -4.80
CA ASP A 37 -16.59 2.47 -6.20
C ASP A 37 -17.05 1.16 -6.87
N ASP A 38 -16.39 0.04 -6.58
CA ASP A 38 -16.79 -1.30 -7.04
C ASP A 38 -18.19 -1.68 -6.53
N TRP A 39 -18.46 -1.44 -5.24
CA TRP A 39 -19.75 -1.70 -4.61
C TRP A 39 -20.87 -0.78 -5.13
N GLU A 40 -20.56 0.47 -5.47
CA GLU A 40 -21.54 1.42 -6.04
C GLU A 40 -21.84 1.13 -7.52
N THR A 41 -20.83 0.67 -8.25
CA THR A 41 -20.96 0.28 -9.67
C THR A 41 -21.68 -1.06 -9.81
N TYR A 42 -21.64 -1.91 -8.78
CA TYR A 42 -22.30 -3.20 -8.79
C TYR A 42 -23.82 -3.06 -8.92
N ARG A 43 -24.33 -3.43 -10.10
CA ARG A 43 -25.74 -3.69 -10.35
C ARG A 43 -25.90 -5.20 -10.37
N PRO A 44 -26.53 -5.84 -9.37
CA PRO A 44 -26.90 -7.23 -9.52
C PRO A 44 -27.77 -7.32 -10.77
N ASN A 45 -27.47 -8.29 -11.64
CA ASN A 45 -28.36 -8.60 -12.75
C ASN A 45 -29.74 -8.82 -12.15
N THR A 46 -30.65 -7.87 -12.39
CA THR A 46 -32.07 -8.06 -12.13
C THR A 46 -32.43 -9.29 -12.92
N VAL A 47 -32.62 -10.42 -12.23
CA VAL A 47 -33.27 -11.57 -12.83
C VAL A 47 -34.65 -11.03 -13.18
N LEU A 48 -34.83 -10.71 -14.45
CA LEU A 48 -36.11 -10.42 -15.02
C LEU A 48 -36.92 -11.68 -14.78
N PHE A 49 -37.71 -11.69 -13.69
CA PHE A 49 -38.86 -12.57 -13.61
C PHE A 49 -39.80 -12.11 -14.71
N THR A 50 -39.53 -12.53 -15.96
CA THR A 50 -40.56 -12.66 -16.96
C THR A 50 -41.49 -13.74 -16.41
N LEU A 51 -42.44 -13.31 -15.59
CA LEU A 51 -43.69 -14.04 -15.53
C LEU A 51 -44.24 -13.98 -16.95
N GLU A 52 -44.15 -15.10 -17.66
CA GLU A 52 -44.95 -15.37 -18.84
C GLU A 52 -46.42 -15.26 -18.41
N ASN A 53 -46.98 -14.06 -18.42
CA ASN A 53 -48.41 -13.87 -18.44
C ASN A 53 -48.85 -14.02 -19.89
N GLU A 54 -49.17 -15.25 -20.27
CA GLU A 54 -50.10 -15.47 -21.37
C GLU A 54 -51.44 -14.80 -21.02
N GLY A 55 -51.82 -13.75 -21.75
CA GLY A 55 -53.18 -13.22 -21.72
C GLY A 55 -53.28 -11.70 -21.81
N GLY A 56 -53.48 -11.20 -23.03
CA GLY A 56 -54.43 -10.12 -23.32
C GLY A 56 -54.02 -8.66 -23.09
N GLU A 57 -53.92 -7.95 -24.22
CA GLU A 57 -54.16 -6.51 -24.43
C GLU A 57 -53.06 -5.47 -24.09
N SER A 58 -52.88 -4.55 -25.04
CA SER A 58 -52.02 -3.37 -25.04
C SER A 58 -52.74 -2.26 -25.84
N PRO A 59 -52.46 -0.96 -25.69
CA PRO A 59 -51.82 -0.22 -24.60
C PRO A 59 -52.70 0.96 -24.10
N ASN A 60 -52.32 1.60 -22.98
CA ASN A 60 -52.65 3.03 -22.79
C ASN A 60 -51.50 3.77 -22.07
N PRO A 61 -50.95 4.87 -22.63
CA PRO A 61 -49.74 5.50 -22.10
C PRO A 61 -50.07 6.78 -21.33
N LYS A 62 -50.51 6.71 -20.07
CA LYS A 62 -50.64 7.91 -19.19
C LYS A 62 -50.51 7.57 -17.71
N SER A 63 -49.28 7.64 -17.19
CA SER A 63 -48.91 7.86 -15.78
C SER A 63 -47.38 7.65 -15.70
N ALA A 64 -46.56 8.62 -16.10
CA ALA A 64 -46.13 9.76 -15.27
C ALA A 64 -45.72 9.34 -13.84
N LEU A 65 -44.50 8.80 -13.78
CA LEU A 65 -43.45 9.17 -12.82
C LEU A 65 -43.94 9.63 -11.44
N THR A 66 -44.09 8.69 -10.52
CA THR A 66 -43.90 8.98 -9.09
C THR A 66 -42.74 8.10 -8.65
N ALA A 67 -41.52 8.63 -8.78
CA ALA A 67 -40.35 8.05 -8.15
C ALA A 67 -40.47 8.31 -6.65
N THR A 68 -41.25 7.47 -5.96
CA THR A 68 -41.12 7.30 -4.52
C THR A 68 -39.68 6.88 -4.28
N SER A 69 -38.94 7.76 -3.58
CA SER A 69 -37.58 7.51 -3.14
C SER A 69 -37.61 6.48 -2.01
N GLU A 70 -38.03 5.27 -2.32
CA GLU A 70 -37.81 4.11 -1.49
C GLU A 70 -36.38 3.68 -1.78
N LYS A 71 -35.48 3.94 -0.82
CA LYS A 71 -34.15 3.33 -0.79
C LYS A 71 -34.37 1.82 -0.79
N SER A 72 -34.37 1.20 -1.98
CA SER A 72 -34.35 -0.24 -2.08
C SER A 72 -33.07 -0.73 -1.41
N GLU A 73 -33.23 -1.39 -0.28
CA GLU A 73 -32.14 -2.08 0.40
C GLU A 73 -31.63 -3.17 -0.54
N MET A 74 -30.50 -2.89 -1.18
CA MET A 74 -29.83 -3.84 -2.06
C MET A 74 -29.34 -5.02 -1.20
N PRO A 75 -29.72 -6.27 -1.51
CA PRO A 75 -29.18 -7.42 -0.81
C PRO A 75 -27.67 -7.47 -1.03
N GLY A 76 -26.91 -7.35 0.06
CA GLY A 76 -25.45 -7.45 0.04
C GLY A 76 -24.66 -6.17 0.26
N ARG A 77 -25.28 -4.98 0.35
CA ARG A 77 -24.54 -3.77 0.77
C ARG A 77 -23.89 -4.05 2.14
N PRO A 78 -22.58 -3.82 2.35
CA PRO A 78 -21.98 -4.06 3.66
C PRO A 78 -22.72 -3.17 4.67
N PHE A 79 -23.45 -3.80 5.60
CA PHE A 79 -24.25 -3.15 6.64
C PHE A 79 -23.38 -2.40 7.67
N SER A 80 -22.05 -2.39 7.51
CA SER A 80 -21.11 -1.68 8.37
C SER A 80 -20.54 -0.44 7.69
N ASP A 81 -20.37 0.64 8.46
CA ASP A 81 -19.73 1.90 8.03
C ASP A 81 -18.31 1.70 7.46
N TYR A 82 -17.66 0.57 7.77
CA TYR A 82 -16.33 0.23 7.29
C TYR A 82 -16.38 -0.86 6.20
N ILE A 83 -15.87 -0.51 5.01
CA ILE A 83 -15.62 -1.43 3.88
C ILE A 83 -14.22 -2.05 3.92
N LEU A 84 -13.34 -1.42 4.71
CA LEU A 84 -11.94 -1.76 4.88
C LEU A 84 -11.57 -1.56 6.35
N GLU A 85 -11.11 -2.61 7.01
CA GLU A 85 -10.37 -2.48 8.26
C GLU A 85 -8.88 -2.55 7.97
N CYS A 86 -8.09 -1.70 8.61
CA CYS A 86 -6.66 -1.63 8.40
C CYS A 86 -5.93 -1.62 9.74
N THR A 87 -5.10 -2.63 10.00
CA THR A 87 -4.24 -2.71 11.18
C THR A 87 -2.79 -2.67 10.73
N GLU A 88 -2.05 -1.64 11.16
CA GLU A 88 -0.62 -1.57 10.91
C GLU A 88 0.14 -2.59 11.78
N LEU A 89 1.18 -3.20 11.22
CA LEU A 89 2.06 -4.15 11.89
C LEU A 89 3.49 -3.61 11.95
N CYS A 90 4.15 -3.74 13.10
CA CYS A 90 5.57 -3.43 13.25
C CYS A 90 6.33 -4.59 13.91
N LEU A 91 7.66 -4.56 13.79
CA LEU A 91 8.51 -5.49 14.53
C LEU A 91 8.53 -5.10 16.01
N SER A 92 8.30 -6.08 16.89
CA SER A 92 8.62 -6.01 18.31
C SER A 92 10.12 -6.11 18.56
N ASP A 93 10.56 -5.86 19.79
CA ASP A 93 11.96 -6.05 20.22
C ASP A 93 12.42 -7.51 20.07
N SER A 94 11.48 -8.47 20.07
CA SER A 94 11.74 -9.89 19.80
C SER A 94 11.76 -10.25 18.29
N GLY A 95 11.62 -9.27 17.40
CA GLY A 95 11.64 -9.47 15.95
C GLY A 95 10.39 -10.17 15.39
N GLN A 96 9.27 -10.11 16.12
CA GLN A 96 7.96 -10.63 15.70
C GLN A 96 7.06 -9.51 15.21
N LEU A 97 6.13 -9.80 14.29
CA LEU A 97 5.14 -8.81 13.88
C LEU A 97 4.01 -8.69 14.90
N VAL A 98 3.78 -7.46 15.34
CA VAL A 98 2.70 -7.11 16.29
C VAL A 98 1.87 -5.96 15.73
N PRO A 99 0.56 -5.92 16.01
CA PRO A 99 -0.28 -4.75 15.74
C PRO A 99 0.26 -3.51 16.43
N VAL A 100 0.19 -2.37 15.73
CA VAL A 100 0.54 -1.07 16.28
C VAL A 100 -0.53 -0.05 15.93
N GLU A 101 -0.86 0.78 16.91
CA GLU A 101 -1.69 1.96 16.74
C GLU A 101 -0.80 3.20 16.88
N ARG A 102 -0.51 3.87 15.77
CA ARG A 102 0.36 5.04 15.73
C ARG A 102 -0.12 6.06 14.71
N VAL A 103 0.36 7.30 14.87
CA VAL A 103 0.16 8.35 13.87
C VAL A 103 0.92 7.99 12.60
N ALA A 104 0.28 8.22 11.45
CA ALA A 104 0.89 8.03 10.14
C ALA A 104 2.21 8.82 10.00
N GLY A 105 3.20 8.22 9.34
CA GLY A 105 4.50 8.84 9.09
C GLY A 105 5.54 8.69 10.20
N LEU A 106 5.17 8.07 11.34
CA LEU A 106 6.08 7.75 12.44
C LEU A 106 6.73 6.36 12.31
N ASN A 107 6.77 5.78 11.11
CA ASN A 107 7.51 4.55 10.85
C ASN A 107 9.01 4.78 11.00
N LYS A 108 9.65 3.90 11.78
CA LYS A 108 11.10 3.88 11.99
C LYS A 108 11.88 3.18 10.88
N VAL A 109 11.17 2.47 10.01
CA VAL A 109 11.72 1.58 8.98
C VAL A 109 11.08 1.94 7.65
N GLY A 110 11.82 1.79 6.54
CA GLY A 110 11.37 2.16 5.19
C GLY A 110 10.34 1.23 4.56
N ILE A 111 9.74 0.34 5.35
CA ILE A 111 8.65 -0.55 4.95
C ILE A 111 7.54 -0.44 5.97
N VAL A 112 6.31 -0.35 5.45
CA VAL A 112 5.09 -0.38 6.24
C VAL A 112 4.31 -1.64 5.85
N VAL A 113 3.75 -2.30 6.86
CA VAL A 113 2.97 -3.54 6.69
C VAL A 113 1.61 -3.33 7.32
N TRP A 114 0.56 -3.73 6.61
CA TRP A 114 -0.79 -3.75 7.14
C TRP A 114 -1.40 -5.13 6.98
N LYS A 115 -2.19 -5.53 7.98
CA LYS A 115 -3.23 -6.54 7.82
C LYS A 115 -4.52 -5.81 7.52
N MET A 116 -5.03 -6.00 6.31
CA MET A 116 -6.28 -5.38 5.85
C MET A 116 -7.37 -6.44 5.79
N LEU A 117 -8.58 -6.11 6.24
CA LEU A 117 -9.80 -6.88 6.01
C LEU A 117 -10.64 -6.13 4.97
N MET A 118 -10.67 -6.64 3.74
CA MET A 118 -11.31 -5.99 2.60
C MET A 118 -12.65 -6.64 2.29
N LYS A 119 -13.76 -5.91 2.36
CA LYS A 119 -15.08 -6.41 1.94
C LYS A 119 -15.22 -6.22 0.43
N THR A 120 -15.16 -7.31 -0.33
CA THR A 120 -15.34 -7.30 -1.79
C THR A 120 -16.70 -7.90 -2.16
N LEU A 121 -17.14 -7.73 -3.41
CA LEU A 121 -18.41 -8.29 -3.89
C LEU A 121 -18.47 -9.82 -3.74
N GLU A 122 -17.35 -10.50 -3.94
CA GLU A 122 -17.23 -11.95 -3.80
C GLU A 122 -17.10 -12.40 -2.34
N PHE A 123 -16.59 -11.53 -1.46
CA PHE A 123 -16.41 -11.78 -0.04
C PHE A 123 -16.99 -10.62 0.81
N PRO A 124 -18.33 -10.50 0.92
CA PRO A 124 -18.98 -9.42 1.66
C PRO A 124 -18.61 -9.39 3.15
N GLU A 125 -18.33 -10.55 3.74
CA GLU A 125 -17.87 -10.69 5.13
C GLU A 125 -16.44 -10.19 5.35
N GLY A 126 -15.69 -9.99 4.27
CA GLY A 126 -14.31 -9.51 4.29
C GLY A 126 -13.29 -10.60 4.02
N ARG A 127 -12.29 -10.27 3.22
CA ARG A 127 -11.13 -11.10 2.94
C ARG A 127 -9.88 -10.48 3.57
N PRO A 128 -9.17 -11.19 4.47
CA PRO A 128 -7.92 -10.71 5.03
C PRO A 128 -6.79 -10.75 3.99
N VAL A 129 -5.97 -9.71 3.94
CA VAL A 129 -4.82 -9.56 3.04
C VAL A 129 -3.67 -8.91 3.81
N ILE A 130 -2.44 -9.41 3.62
CA ILE A 130 -1.23 -8.70 4.08
C ILE A 130 -0.77 -7.78 2.97
N VAL A 131 -0.72 -6.47 3.25
CA VAL A 131 -0.20 -5.46 2.33
C VAL A 131 1.14 -4.96 2.85
N ILE A 132 2.15 -4.97 1.99
CA ILE A 132 3.50 -4.47 2.28
C ILE A 132 3.77 -3.33 1.31
N ALA A 133 4.28 -2.20 1.78
CA ALA A 133 4.65 -1.08 0.91
C ALA A 133 5.95 -0.41 1.35
N ASN A 134 6.72 0.08 0.38
CA ASN A 134 7.90 0.90 0.67
C ASN A 134 7.51 2.34 0.99
N ASP A 135 8.17 2.92 1.98
CA ASP A 135 8.13 4.36 2.23
C ASP A 135 9.28 5.06 1.50
N VAL A 136 8.99 5.67 0.35
CA VAL A 136 9.95 6.46 -0.43
C VAL A 136 10.50 7.65 0.36
N THR A 137 9.76 8.18 1.34
CA THR A 137 10.21 9.31 2.15
C THR A 137 11.25 8.90 3.19
N HIS A 138 11.41 7.60 3.45
CA HIS A 138 12.39 7.05 4.37
C HIS A 138 13.61 6.52 3.61
N LYS A 139 14.71 7.29 3.63
CA LYS A 139 15.98 6.96 2.96
C LYS A 139 15.83 6.64 1.46
N ALA A 140 14.79 7.11 0.77
CA ALA A 140 14.49 6.81 -0.64
C ALA A 140 14.06 5.35 -0.94
N GLY A 141 13.32 4.69 -0.04
CA GLY A 141 12.61 3.43 -0.40
C GLY A 141 13.47 2.16 -0.58
N SER A 142 14.78 2.19 -0.38
CA SER A 142 15.10 1.94 1.00
C SER A 142 15.40 0.53 1.56
N PHE A 143 15.88 -0.53 0.90
CA PHE A 143 16.12 -1.82 1.61
C PHE A 143 17.40 -1.90 2.45
N GLY A 144 17.27 -2.21 3.75
CA GLY A 144 18.35 -2.53 4.69
C GLY A 144 17.92 -3.68 5.62
N PRO A 145 18.75 -4.10 6.59
CA PRO A 145 18.48 -5.30 7.39
C PRO A 145 17.14 -5.29 8.15
N ALA A 146 16.71 -4.11 8.62
CA ALA A 146 15.42 -3.96 9.31
C ALA A 146 14.23 -4.06 8.33
N GLU A 147 14.36 -3.45 7.14
CA GLU A 147 13.38 -3.57 6.06
C GLU A 147 13.27 -5.03 5.57
N ASP A 148 14.40 -5.72 5.39
CA ASP A 148 14.42 -7.12 4.96
C ASP A 148 13.73 -8.03 6.00
N LEU A 149 14.00 -7.80 7.28
CA LEU A 149 13.40 -8.58 8.36
C LEU A 149 11.89 -8.38 8.45
N ILE A 150 11.39 -7.14 8.38
CA ILE A 150 9.95 -6.89 8.44
C ILE A 150 9.23 -7.47 7.21
N PHE A 151 9.84 -7.38 6.04
CA PHE A 151 9.33 -7.99 4.80
C PHE A 151 9.27 -9.52 4.90
N PHE A 152 10.33 -10.15 5.42
CA PHE A 152 10.40 -11.58 5.65
C PHE A 152 9.30 -12.04 6.61
N ARG A 153 9.16 -11.38 7.77
CA ARG A 153 8.14 -11.71 8.77
C ARG A 153 6.72 -11.50 8.26
N ALA A 154 6.47 -10.46 7.48
CA ALA A 154 5.15 -10.24 6.86
C ALA A 154 4.80 -11.33 5.87
N SER A 155 5.79 -11.77 5.09
CA SER A 155 5.64 -12.88 4.14
C SER A 155 5.42 -14.22 4.84
N GLU A 156 6.12 -14.47 5.95
CA GLU A 156 5.91 -15.63 6.81
C GLU A 156 4.51 -15.64 7.42
N LEU A 157 4.04 -14.49 7.92
CA LEU A 157 2.69 -14.34 8.46
C LEU A 157 1.61 -14.65 7.41
N ALA A 158 1.74 -14.11 6.19
CA ALA A 158 0.79 -14.35 5.11
C ALA A 158 0.72 -15.84 4.75
N ARG A 159 1.88 -16.51 4.62
CA ARG A 159 1.94 -17.96 4.36
C ARG A 159 1.30 -18.78 5.48
N ARG A 160 1.60 -18.44 6.73
CA ARG A 160 1.04 -19.14 7.91
C ARG A 160 -0.48 -19.03 7.98
N LEU A 161 -1.04 -17.88 7.63
CA LEU A 161 -2.48 -17.64 7.62
C LEU A 161 -3.17 -18.14 6.35
N GLY A 162 -2.42 -18.51 5.31
CA GLY A 162 -2.99 -18.91 4.01
C GLY A 162 -3.68 -17.76 3.26
N ILE A 163 -3.29 -16.50 3.53
CA ILE A 163 -3.95 -15.31 2.99
C ILE A 163 -3.08 -14.62 1.91
N PRO A 164 -3.69 -13.87 0.98
CA PRO A 164 -2.93 -13.15 -0.04
C PRO A 164 -1.93 -12.15 0.57
N ARG A 165 -0.79 -12.02 -0.10
CA ARG A 165 0.24 -11.02 0.20
C ARG A 165 0.41 -10.09 -1.00
N VAL A 166 0.06 -8.83 -0.84
CA VAL A 166 0.24 -7.78 -1.85
C VAL A 166 1.47 -6.96 -1.48
N PHE A 167 2.38 -6.76 -2.43
CA PHE A 167 3.54 -5.89 -2.25
C PHE A 167 3.46 -4.72 -3.22
N ILE A 168 3.39 -3.51 -2.68
CA ILE A 168 3.40 -2.25 -3.43
C ILE A 168 4.85 -1.79 -3.49
N ALA A 169 5.50 -2.12 -4.60
CA ALA A 169 6.85 -1.68 -4.90
C ALA A 169 6.83 -0.20 -5.30
N ALA A 170 7.07 0.67 -4.33
CA ALA A 170 7.34 2.09 -4.53
C ALA A 170 8.83 2.32 -4.31
N ASN A 171 9.68 1.79 -5.19
CA ASN A 171 11.12 1.98 -5.14
C ASN A 171 11.65 2.49 -6.48
N THR A 172 12.74 3.26 -6.45
CA THR A 172 13.44 3.76 -7.64
C THR A 172 14.44 2.74 -8.19
N GLY A 173 14.27 1.43 -7.93
CA GLY A 173 15.26 0.39 -8.18
C GLY A 173 16.30 0.22 -7.06
N ALA A 174 17.32 -0.62 -7.30
CA ALA A 174 18.33 -1.00 -6.29
C ALA A 174 19.16 0.19 -5.78
N ARG A 175 19.41 0.25 -4.47
CA ARG A 175 20.28 1.25 -3.85
C ARG A 175 21.74 1.06 -4.30
N ILE A 176 22.25 1.90 -5.20
CA ILE A 176 23.70 2.09 -5.34
C ILE A 176 24.11 3.15 -4.31
N ARG A 177 24.54 2.72 -3.12
CA ARG A 177 25.17 3.61 -2.15
C ARG A 177 26.65 3.26 -2.11
N LEU A 178 27.49 4.14 -2.65
CA LEU A 178 28.93 4.09 -2.41
C LEU A 178 29.15 4.31 -0.90
N ALA A 179 29.97 3.46 -0.26
CA ALA A 179 30.25 3.62 1.17
C ALA A 179 30.98 4.96 1.40
N GLU A 180 30.30 5.92 2.03
CA GLU A 180 30.84 7.26 2.31
C GLU A 180 32.10 7.20 3.18
N GLU A 181 32.15 6.23 4.09
CA GLU A 181 33.31 5.93 4.92
C GLU A 181 34.52 5.51 4.06
N VAL A 182 34.31 4.67 3.03
CA VAL A 182 35.38 4.23 2.10
C VAL A 182 35.82 5.38 1.20
N LYS A 183 34.91 6.27 0.80
CA LYS A 183 35.25 7.48 0.04
C LYS A 183 36.11 8.47 0.84
N ALA A 184 36.04 8.45 2.17
CA ALA A 184 36.89 9.30 3.00
C ALA A 184 38.32 8.77 3.17
N VAL A 185 38.52 7.44 3.07
CA VAL A 185 39.84 6.81 3.26
C VAL A 185 40.49 6.29 1.98
N TYR A 186 39.80 6.27 0.83
CA TYR A 186 40.43 5.82 -0.42
C TYR A 186 41.57 6.77 -0.82
N LYS A 187 42.72 6.20 -1.14
CA LYS A 187 43.87 6.91 -1.71
C LYS A 187 44.11 6.39 -3.11
N VAL A 188 44.34 7.29 -4.05
CA VAL A 188 44.74 6.93 -5.42
C VAL A 188 46.25 6.93 -5.48
N ALA A 189 46.85 5.80 -5.86
CA ALA A 189 48.26 5.73 -6.21
C ALA A 189 48.37 5.92 -7.73
N TRP A 190 48.90 7.06 -8.17
CA TRP A 190 49.14 7.33 -9.58
C TRP A 190 50.44 6.66 -10.02
N ILE A 191 50.53 6.26 -11.30
CA ILE A 191 51.81 5.79 -11.88
C ILE A 191 52.80 6.96 -11.99
N ASP A 192 52.27 8.16 -12.19
CA ASP A 192 52.99 9.42 -12.26
C ASP A 192 52.10 10.50 -11.63
N ASP A 193 52.51 11.06 -10.49
CA ASP A 193 51.76 12.09 -9.77
C ASP A 193 51.60 13.38 -10.59
N ALA A 194 52.46 13.62 -11.59
CA ALA A 194 52.37 14.76 -12.49
C ALA A 194 51.47 14.52 -13.71
N ASN A 195 51.04 13.26 -13.95
CA ASN A 195 50.24 12.90 -15.12
C ASN A 195 49.11 11.90 -14.77
N PRO A 196 47.97 12.38 -14.27
CA PRO A 196 46.88 11.55 -13.75
C PRO A 196 46.13 10.74 -14.82
N VAL A 197 46.51 10.85 -16.11
CA VAL A 197 45.88 10.09 -17.21
C VAL A 197 46.38 8.64 -17.25
N LYS A 198 47.48 8.31 -16.54
CA LYS A 198 47.99 6.93 -16.42
C LYS A 198 47.62 6.34 -15.05
N VAL A 199 46.58 5.51 -15.02
CA VAL A 199 46.06 4.91 -13.77
C VAL A 199 46.32 3.40 -13.72
N LEU A 200 46.78 2.90 -12.56
CA LEU A 200 46.66 1.51 -12.15
C LEU A 200 45.71 1.46 -10.95
N ILE A 201 44.63 0.67 -11.01
CA ILE A 201 43.74 0.48 -9.85
C ILE A 201 44.33 -0.65 -9.00
N VAL A 202 44.80 -0.33 -7.79
CA VAL A 202 45.15 -1.34 -6.78
C VAL A 202 44.02 -1.42 -5.75
N VAL A 203 43.39 -2.59 -5.65
CA VAL A 203 42.46 -2.92 -4.57
C VAL A 203 43.25 -3.54 -3.43
N ASN A 204 43.38 -2.79 -2.33
CA ASN A 204 43.71 -3.19 -0.97
C ASN A 204 44.72 -4.35 -0.78
N GLN A 205 45.99 -4.03 -0.50
CA GLN A 205 46.85 -4.95 0.28
C GLN A 205 46.53 -4.74 1.76
N PHE A 206 45.90 -5.74 2.38
CA PHE A 206 45.97 -5.91 3.83
C PHE A 206 47.41 -6.26 4.20
N LEU A 207 48.06 -5.38 4.95
CA LEU A 207 49.01 -5.69 6.02
C LEU A 207 48.70 -4.77 7.20
#